data_AF-A0AAN8F4T9-F1
#
_entry.id   AF-A0AAN8F4T9-F1
#
_cell.length_a   1.000
_cell.length_b   1.000
_cell.length_c   1.000
_cell.angle_alpha   90.00
_cell.angle_beta   90.00
_cell.angle_gamma   90.00
#
_symmetry.space_group_name_H-M   'P 1'
#
loop_
_entity.id
_entity.type
_entity.pdbx_description
1 polymer ?
#
loop_
_entity_poly.entity_id
_entity_poly.type
_entity_poly.pdbx_seq_one_letter_code
_entity_poly.pdbx_strand_id
1 'polypeptide(L)'
;MCLGFSKNLPRPPKPKSRSAIVDWFKRDEWPRGTGQDPKTKMPAPWFHGIISRDQAEILLQDKPTGSFLVRVSERIWGYTVSYVVGDGTFKHFLVERIPEGSSLQTAPITARGGEVLKWSVGQMFRPPDYHDIVPELAIPDANRLLGRF
;
A
#
# COMPACT_ATOMS: atom_id res chain seq x y z
N MET A 1 20.61 -8.83 -23.97
CA MET A 1 21.02 -9.43 -22.68
C MET A 1 19.75 -9.83 -21.94
N CYS A 2 19.51 -11.12 -21.78
CA CYS A 2 18.29 -11.66 -21.20
C CYS A 2 18.24 -11.39 -19.69
N LEU A 3 17.10 -10.90 -19.19
CA LEU A 3 16.82 -10.71 -17.77
C LEU A 3 16.80 -12.07 -17.06
N GLY A 4 17.90 -12.40 -16.39
CA GLY A 4 17.99 -13.59 -15.56
C GLY A 4 17.15 -13.41 -14.30
N PHE A 5 15.97 -14.02 -14.28
CA PHE A 5 15.27 -14.30 -13.02
C PHE A 5 16.16 -15.24 -12.21
N SER A 6 16.86 -14.72 -11.19
CA SER A 6 17.67 -15.54 -10.29
C SER A 6 16.75 -16.34 -9.37
N LYS A 7 16.62 -17.63 -9.66
CA LYS A 7 15.60 -18.54 -9.10
C LYS A 7 15.93 -19.10 -7.70
N ASN A 8 16.94 -18.57 -6.98
CA ASN A 8 17.49 -19.25 -5.79
C ASN A 8 17.90 -18.35 -4.62
N LEU A 9 17.29 -17.16 -4.43
CA LEU A 9 17.42 -16.49 -3.13
C LEU A 9 16.41 -17.13 -2.14
N PRO A 10 16.84 -17.59 -0.96
CA PRO A 10 15.89 -18.08 0.04
C PRO A 10 14.92 -16.96 0.37
N ARG A 11 13.62 -17.25 0.27
CA ARG A 11 12.59 -16.28 0.66
C ARG A 11 12.87 -15.81 2.07
N PRO A 12 12.86 -14.49 2.34
CA PRO A 12 13.07 -14.00 3.70
C PRO A 12 12.06 -14.65 4.64
N PRO A 13 12.46 -14.96 5.88
CA PRO A 13 11.57 -15.60 6.84
C PRO A 13 10.32 -14.74 7.02
N LYS A 14 9.13 -15.31 7.12
CA LYS A 14 7.89 -14.53 7.24
C LYS A 14 7.91 -13.61 8.48
N PRO A 15 7.19 -12.48 8.45
CA PRO A 15 7.00 -11.66 9.64
C PRO A 15 6.38 -12.49 10.77
N LYS A 16 6.95 -12.35 11.97
CA LYS A 16 6.55 -13.13 13.16
C LYS A 16 5.38 -12.50 13.93
N SER A 17 5.13 -11.21 13.72
CA SER A 17 4.06 -10.45 14.40
C SER A 17 3.77 -9.14 13.66
N ARG A 18 2.61 -8.53 13.96
CA ARG A 18 2.28 -7.18 13.51
C ARG A 18 3.32 -6.15 13.92
N SER A 19 3.84 -6.22 15.16
CA SER A 19 4.91 -5.32 15.64
C SER A 19 6.15 -5.41 14.75
N ALA A 20 6.56 -6.61 14.35
CA ALA A 20 7.73 -6.79 13.50
C ALA A 20 7.53 -6.12 12.11
N ILE A 21 6.29 -6.12 11.61
CA ILE A 21 5.92 -5.44 10.36
C ILE A 21 5.94 -3.93 10.54
N VAL A 22 5.39 -3.43 11.65
CA VAL A 22 5.44 -2.00 11.99
C VAL A 22 6.89 -1.51 12.05
N ASP A 23 7.75 -2.24 12.76
CA ASP A 23 9.17 -1.89 12.92
C ASP A 23 9.91 -1.91 11.58
N TRP A 24 9.70 -2.95 10.77
CA TRP A 24 10.24 -3.04 9.42
C TRP A 24 9.77 -1.87 8.55
N PHE A 25 8.46 -1.57 8.55
CA PHE A 25 7.95 -0.51 7.70
C PHE A 25 8.54 0.84 8.10
N LYS A 26 8.56 1.16 9.41
CA LYS A 26 9.11 2.42 9.93
C LYS A 26 10.60 2.57 9.64
N ARG A 27 11.38 1.50 9.79
CA ARG A 27 12.84 1.52 9.66
C ARG A 27 13.29 1.46 8.21
N ASP A 28 12.66 0.60 7.40
CA ASP A 28 13.17 0.21 6.09
C ASP A 28 12.37 0.83 4.94
N GLU A 29 11.05 0.92 5.03
CA GLU A 29 10.18 1.28 3.90
C GLU A 29 9.76 2.75 3.90
N TRP A 30 9.43 3.29 5.09
CA TRP A 30 9.04 4.68 5.24
C TRP A 30 10.15 5.65 4.79
N PRO A 31 11.44 5.47 5.17
CA PRO A 31 12.52 6.35 4.68
C PRO A 31 12.75 6.23 3.17
N ARG A 32 12.30 5.14 2.54
CA ARG A 32 12.40 4.93 1.08
C ARG A 32 11.25 5.59 0.31
N GLY A 33 10.27 6.16 1.01
CA GLY A 33 9.11 6.79 0.41
C GLY A 33 8.01 5.83 0.00
N THR A 34 8.01 4.59 0.51
CA THR A 34 6.94 3.65 0.19
C THR A 34 5.60 4.15 0.76
N GLY A 35 4.56 4.13 -0.07
CA GLY A 35 3.24 4.62 0.33
C GLY A 35 3.16 6.14 0.44
N GLN A 36 4.16 6.89 -0.03
CA GLN A 36 4.17 8.35 -0.05
C GLN A 36 3.96 8.92 -1.45
N ASP A 37 3.35 10.09 -1.52
CA ASP A 37 3.35 10.90 -2.72
C ASP A 37 4.78 11.45 -2.98
N PRO A 38 5.34 11.28 -4.20
CA PRO A 38 6.71 11.70 -4.49
C PRO A 38 6.99 13.19 -4.26
N LYS A 39 5.97 14.05 -4.45
CA LYS A 39 6.06 15.51 -4.36
C LYS A 39 5.86 15.98 -2.92
N THR A 40 4.82 15.50 -2.24
CA THR A 40 4.47 16.01 -0.90
C THR A 40 5.14 15.25 0.22
N LYS A 41 5.66 14.04 -0.04
CA LYS A 41 6.16 13.08 0.98
C LYS A 41 5.11 12.67 2.01
N MET A 42 3.85 13.04 1.80
CA MET A 42 2.72 12.63 2.62
C MET A 42 2.22 11.25 2.19
N PRO A 43 1.52 10.51 3.05
CA PRO A 43 0.87 9.25 2.66
C PRO A 43 0.01 9.42 1.41
N ALA A 44 0.22 8.55 0.43
CA ALA A 44 -0.52 8.58 -0.82
C ALA A 44 -1.98 8.15 -0.57
N PRO A 45 -2.96 8.71 -1.32
CA PRO A 45 -4.37 8.39 -1.10
C PRO A 45 -4.71 6.90 -1.17
N TRP A 46 -4.02 6.14 -2.03
CA TRP A 46 -4.22 4.70 -2.19
C TRP A 46 -3.61 3.84 -1.09
N PHE A 47 -2.86 4.42 -0.14
CA PHE A 47 -2.13 3.68 0.88
C PHE A 47 -2.95 3.55 2.17
N HIS A 48 -3.12 2.32 2.64
CA HIS A 48 -3.94 1.98 3.81
C HIS A 48 -3.17 1.32 4.94
N GLY A 49 -1.84 1.32 4.91
CA GLY A 49 -1.05 0.71 5.98
C GLY A 49 -1.42 -0.75 6.25
N ILE A 50 -1.46 -1.17 7.52
CA ILE A 50 -1.71 -2.57 7.89
C ILE A 50 -3.21 -2.79 8.11
N ILE A 51 -3.92 -3.15 7.03
CA ILE A 51 -5.31 -3.59 7.10
C ILE A 51 -5.48 -5.02 6.58
N SER A 52 -6.48 -5.70 7.14
CA SER A 52 -6.87 -7.06 6.76
C SER A 52 -7.47 -7.11 5.35
N ARG A 53 -7.67 -8.32 4.83
CA ARG A 53 -8.40 -8.51 3.56
C ARG A 53 -9.83 -7.99 3.68
N ASP A 54 -10.52 -8.39 4.75
CA ASP A 54 -11.94 -8.08 4.95
C ASP A 54 -12.17 -6.57 5.09
N GLN A 55 -11.28 -5.86 5.81
CA GLN A 55 -11.31 -4.38 5.86
C GLN A 55 -11.13 -3.74 4.47
N ALA A 56 -10.23 -4.30 3.65
CA ALA A 56 -10.04 -3.80 2.28
C ALA A 56 -11.27 -4.05 1.41
N GLU A 57 -11.94 -5.20 1.54
CA GLU A 57 -13.17 -5.51 0.83
C GLU A 57 -14.31 -4.56 1.23
N ILE A 58 -14.47 -4.26 2.53
CA ILE A 58 -15.44 -3.27 3.02
C ILE A 58 -15.19 -1.88 2.40
N LEU A 59 -13.93 -1.45 2.30
CA LEU A 59 -13.57 -0.16 1.69
C LEU A 59 -13.80 -0.12 0.16
N LEU A 60 -13.67 -1.27 -0.49
CA LEU A 60 -13.89 -1.45 -1.93
C LEU A 60 -15.34 -1.76 -2.29
N GLN A 61 -16.17 -2.08 -1.29
CA GLN A 61 -17.58 -2.32 -1.48
C GLN A 61 -18.26 -1.10 -2.11
N ASP A 62 -19.14 -1.35 -3.06
CA ASP A 62 -19.88 -0.34 -3.82
C ASP A 62 -18.98 0.66 -4.58
N LYS A 63 -17.69 0.35 -4.76
CA LYS A 63 -16.78 1.12 -5.61
C LYS A 63 -16.81 0.62 -7.05
N PRO A 64 -16.62 1.51 -8.03
CA PRO A 64 -16.65 1.13 -9.44
C PRO A 64 -15.47 0.20 -9.82
N THR A 65 -15.67 -0.58 -10.87
CA THR A 65 -14.66 -1.53 -11.41
C THR A 65 -13.34 -0.87 -11.74
N GLY A 66 -12.27 -1.30 -11.07
CA GLY A 66 -10.94 -0.70 -11.16
C GLY A 66 -10.60 0.18 -9.96
N SER A 67 -11.50 0.37 -9.00
CA SER A 67 -11.13 0.96 -7.71
C SER A 67 -10.15 0.06 -6.97
N PHE A 68 -9.14 0.65 -6.33
CA PHE A 68 -8.06 -0.09 -5.69
C PHE A 68 -7.51 0.60 -4.46
N LEU A 69 -6.84 -0.19 -3.62
CA LEU A 69 -6.00 0.27 -2.52
C LEU A 69 -4.80 -0.66 -2.33
N VAL A 70 -3.77 -0.15 -1.66
CA VAL A 70 -2.57 -0.91 -1.29
C VAL A 70 -2.45 -0.96 0.23
N ARG A 71 -2.24 -2.18 0.72
CA ARG A 71 -2.07 -2.47 2.14
C ARG A 71 -0.77 -3.23 2.38
N VAL A 72 -0.17 -3.04 3.55
CA VAL A 72 0.96 -3.82 4.04
C VAL A 72 0.47 -5.22 4.37
N SER A 73 1.18 -6.24 3.88
CA SER A 73 0.78 -7.63 4.09
C SER A 73 1.22 -8.11 5.47
N GLU A 74 0.32 -8.80 6.17
CA GLU A 74 0.66 -9.49 7.42
C GLU A 74 1.32 -10.86 7.21
N ARG A 75 1.40 -11.33 5.95
CA ARG A 75 1.88 -12.68 5.63
C ARG A 75 3.28 -12.72 5.00
N ILE A 76 3.73 -11.59 4.45
CA ILE A 76 5.01 -11.44 3.76
C ILE A 76 5.61 -10.07 4.09
N TRP A 77 6.92 -9.91 3.92
CA TRP A 77 7.57 -8.59 3.95
C TRP A 77 7.30 -7.84 2.64
N GLY A 78 6.11 -7.28 2.53
CA GLY A 78 5.65 -6.63 1.32
C GLY A 78 4.20 -6.17 1.41
N TYR A 79 3.57 -6.05 0.25
CA TYR A 79 2.29 -5.39 0.11
C TYR A 79 1.26 -6.30 -0.54
N THR A 80 0.01 -5.91 -0.43
CA THR A 80 -1.10 -6.48 -1.20
C THR A 80 -1.84 -5.35 -1.88
N VAL A 81 -2.05 -5.46 -3.19
CA VAL A 81 -2.98 -4.62 -3.95
C VAL A 81 -4.33 -5.30 -3.91
N SER A 82 -5.35 -4.59 -3.45
CA SER A 82 -6.73 -5.08 -3.45
C SER A 82 -7.54 -4.18 -4.38
N TYR A 83 -8.34 -4.76 -5.28
CA TYR A 83 -9.07 -3.97 -6.27
C TYR A 83 -10.34 -4.66 -6.77
N VAL A 84 -11.26 -3.86 -7.30
CA VAL A 84 -12.56 -4.30 -7.85
C VAL A 84 -12.40 -4.71 -9.32
N VAL A 85 -12.87 -5.91 -9.67
CA VAL A 85 -12.80 -6.45 -11.05
C VAL A 85 -14.11 -6.24 -11.81
N GLY A 86 -15.23 -6.21 -11.10
CA GLY A 86 -16.59 -6.19 -11.66
C GLY A 86 -17.54 -7.00 -10.78
N ASP A 87 -18.84 -6.70 -10.85
CA ASP A 87 -19.92 -7.45 -10.21
C ASP A 87 -19.69 -7.76 -8.72
N GLY A 88 -19.18 -6.76 -7.98
CA GLY A 88 -18.88 -6.88 -6.54
C GLY A 88 -17.73 -7.83 -6.20
N THR A 89 -16.95 -8.29 -7.18
CA THR A 89 -15.83 -9.20 -6.97
C THR A 89 -14.50 -8.46 -6.79
N PHE A 90 -13.71 -8.95 -5.84
CA PHE A 90 -12.39 -8.41 -5.51
C PHE A 90 -11.27 -9.35 -5.91
N LYS A 91 -10.11 -8.79 -6.28
CA LYS A 91 -8.85 -9.54 -6.47
C LYS A 91 -7.76 -8.94 -5.61
N HIS A 92 -6.85 -9.80 -5.16
CA HIS A 92 -5.74 -9.44 -4.29
C HIS A 92 -4.43 -9.98 -4.85
N PHE A 93 -3.47 -9.08 -5.10
CA PHE A 93 -2.15 -9.46 -5.58
C PHE A 93 -1.09 -9.12 -4.55
N LEU A 94 -0.25 -10.11 -4.23
CA LEU A 94 0.94 -9.88 -3.43
C LEU A 94 1.97 -9.12 -4.26
N VAL A 95 2.46 -8.02 -3.72
CA VAL A 95 3.59 -7.27 -4.24
C VAL A 95 4.73 -7.52 -3.27
N GLU A 96 5.52 -8.53 -3.60
CA GLU A 96 6.76 -8.81 -2.88
C GLU A 96 7.79 -7.73 -3.21
N ARG A 97 8.60 -7.37 -2.21
CA ARG A 97 9.75 -6.52 -2.44
C ARG A 97 10.75 -7.26 -3.33
N ILE A 98 11.11 -6.64 -4.45
CA ILE A 98 12.27 -7.08 -5.23
C ILE A 98 13.53 -6.61 -4.47
N PRO A 99 14.50 -7.50 -4.17
CA PRO A 99 15.78 -7.10 -3.61
C PRO A 99 16.48 -6.10 -4.56
N GLU A 100 16.98 -5.01 -3.99
CA GLU A 100 17.82 -3.97 -4.61
C GLU A 100 17.23 -3.17 -5.81
N GLY A 101 16.79 -1.93 -5.54
CA GLY A 101 16.83 -0.84 -6.53
C GLY A 101 15.52 -0.43 -7.19
N SER A 102 14.45 -1.22 -7.11
CA SER A 102 13.13 -0.85 -7.62
C SER A 102 12.21 -0.41 -6.48
N SER A 103 12.21 0.88 -6.17
CA SER A 103 11.17 1.45 -5.32
C SER A 103 9.83 1.36 -6.06
N LEU A 104 8.73 1.12 -5.34
CA LEU A 104 7.36 1.19 -5.87
C LEU A 104 7.00 2.67 -6.15
N GLN A 105 7.80 3.32 -6.99
CA GLN A 105 7.52 4.64 -7.51
C GLN A 105 6.49 4.44 -8.62
N THR A 106 5.30 4.99 -8.41
CA THR A 106 4.16 5.01 -9.32
C THR A 106 3.51 3.66 -9.60
N ALA A 107 2.35 3.46 -8.96
CA ALA A 107 1.32 2.45 -9.21
C ALA A 107 1.80 0.99 -9.41
N PRO A 108 1.36 0.03 -8.59
CA PRO A 108 1.64 -1.36 -8.88
C PRO A 108 0.93 -1.76 -10.19
N ILE A 109 1.72 -1.98 -11.25
CA ILE A 109 1.39 -2.70 -12.49
C ILE A 109 0.81 -1.84 -13.63
N THR A 110 1.68 -1.21 -14.43
CA THR A 110 1.41 -0.82 -15.83
C THR A 110 2.26 -1.64 -16.81
N ALA A 111 2.31 -2.97 -16.65
CA ALA A 111 3.05 -3.84 -17.56
C ALA A 111 2.24 -5.08 -17.95
N ARG A 112 1.44 -4.93 -19.03
CA ARG A 112 0.89 -6.00 -19.90
C ARG A 112 -0.55 -6.50 -19.69
N GLY A 113 -1.49 -5.66 -19.25
CA GLY A 113 -2.93 -5.98 -19.38
C GLY A 113 -3.80 -4.81 -18.98
N GLY A 114 -4.74 -4.42 -19.85
CA GLY A 114 -5.48 -3.16 -19.80
C GLY A 114 -6.03 -2.77 -18.42
N GLU A 115 -5.67 -1.56 -17.98
CA GLU A 115 -6.39 -0.68 -17.05
C GLU A 115 -7.11 -1.33 -15.85
N VAL A 116 -6.41 -2.16 -15.08
CA VAL A 116 -7.01 -2.86 -13.93
C VAL A 116 -7.16 -1.98 -12.68
N LEU A 117 -6.32 -0.96 -12.51
CA LEU A 117 -6.33 -0.04 -11.35
C LEU A 117 -6.58 1.40 -11.83
N LYS A 118 -7.80 1.90 -11.66
CA LYS A 118 -8.29 3.17 -12.18
C LYS A 118 -8.45 4.25 -11.11
N TRP A 119 -9.02 3.91 -9.95
CA TRP A 119 -9.34 4.91 -8.92
C TRP A 119 -8.79 4.48 -7.56
N SER A 120 -7.90 5.30 -6.98
CA SER A 120 -7.45 5.08 -5.60
C SER A 120 -8.62 5.29 -4.64
N VAL A 121 -8.90 4.29 -3.81
CA VAL A 121 -9.74 4.48 -2.63
C VAL A 121 -8.92 5.22 -1.59
N GLY A 122 -9.47 6.34 -1.11
CA GLY A 122 -8.85 7.17 -0.10
C GLY A 122 -9.14 6.69 1.33
N GLN A 123 -8.48 7.35 2.29
CA GLN A 123 -8.77 7.21 3.71
C GLN A 123 -10.10 7.89 4.07
N MET A 124 -11.11 7.12 4.48
CA MET A 124 -12.42 7.65 4.88
C MET A 124 -12.57 7.85 6.40
N PHE A 125 -11.76 7.16 7.21
CA PHE A 125 -11.88 7.16 8.67
C PHE A 125 -10.70 7.85 9.37
N ARG A 126 -10.96 8.41 10.56
CA ARG A 126 -9.95 8.98 11.46
C ARG A 126 -9.90 8.15 12.76
N PRO A 127 -8.71 7.79 13.27
CA PRO A 127 -7.39 8.00 12.66
C PRO A 127 -7.24 7.21 11.35
N PRO A 128 -6.38 7.65 10.41
CA PRO A 128 -6.18 6.93 9.16
C PRO A 128 -5.62 5.53 9.40
N ASP A 129 -5.88 4.60 8.48
CA ASP A 129 -5.49 3.20 8.61
C ASP A 129 -3.96 3.01 8.77
N TYR A 130 -3.17 3.97 8.29
CA TYR A 130 -1.71 3.97 8.40
C TYR A 130 -1.16 4.58 9.70
N HIS A 131 -2.01 4.96 10.67
CA HIS A 131 -1.58 5.66 11.89
C HIS A 131 -0.53 4.89 12.71
N ASP A 132 -0.54 3.56 12.67
CA ASP A 132 0.43 2.72 13.40
C ASP A 132 1.85 2.79 12.82
N ILE A 133 1.98 3.08 11.52
CA ILE A 133 3.22 2.93 10.75
C ILE A 133 3.77 4.23 10.18
N VAL A 134 2.93 5.28 10.09
CA VAL A 134 3.33 6.62 9.65
C VAL A 134 3.56 7.50 10.88
N PRO A 135 4.70 8.20 11.01
CA PRO A 135 4.92 9.15 12.09
C PRO A 135 3.84 10.25 12.10
N GLU A 136 3.36 10.62 13.29
CA GLU A 136 2.27 11.60 13.47
C GLU A 136 2.55 12.96 12.79
N LEU A 137 3.82 13.38 12.73
CA LEU A 137 4.29 14.57 12.03
C LEU A 137 4.04 14.56 10.50
N ALA A 138 3.79 13.38 9.93
CA ALA A 138 3.48 13.18 8.50
C ALA A 138 1.98 12.97 8.26
N ILE A 139 1.14 13.02 9.29
CA ILE A 139 -0.32 13.04 9.16
C ILE A 139 -0.73 14.50 8.99
N PRO A 140 -1.45 14.89 7.92
CA PRO A 140 -1.88 16.27 7.78
C PRO A 140 -2.77 16.64 8.96
N ASP A 141 -2.33 17.61 9.77
CA ASP A 141 -3.10 18.17 10.87
C ASP A 141 -4.53 18.47 10.40
N ALA A 142 -5.51 17.78 10.99
CA ALA A 142 -6.93 18.11 10.86
C ALA A 142 -7.18 19.60 11.18
N ASN A 143 -6.34 20.14 12.07
CA ASN A 143 -6.48 21.47 12.64
C ASN A 143 -5.87 22.59 11.78
N ARG A 144 -5.24 22.29 10.63
CA ARG A 144 -4.75 23.34 9.72
C ARG A 144 -5.81 23.85 8.72
N LEU A 145 -6.98 23.20 8.63
CA LEU A 145 -8.08 23.61 7.75
C LEU A 145 -9.25 24.30 8.46
N LEU A 146 -9.22 24.44 9.80
CA LEU A 146 -10.22 25.20 10.56
C LEU A 146 -9.72 26.58 11.02
N GLY A 147 -8.48 26.96 10.70
CA GLY A 147 -7.84 28.19 11.19
C GLY A 147 -7.64 29.27 10.12
N ARG A 148 -8.50 29.37 9.11
CA ARG A 148 -8.40 30.43 8.09
C ARG A 148 -9.76 30.91 7.61
N PHE A 149 -10.45 31.62 8.50
CA PHE A 149 -11.43 32.66 8.17
C PHE A 149 -11.07 33.90 8.99
#